data_AF-F4X453-F1
#
_entry.id   AF-F4X453-F1
#
_cell.length_a   1.000
_cell.length_b   1.000
_cell.length_c   1.000
_cell.angle_alpha   90.00
_cell.angle_beta   90.00
_cell.angle_gamma   90.00
#
_symmetry.space_group_name_H-M   'P 1'
#
loop_
_entity.id
_entity.type
_entity.pdbx_description
1 polymer ?
#
loop_
_entity_poly.entity_id
_entity_poly.type
_entity_poly.pdbx_seq_one_letter_code
_entity_poly.pdbx_strand_id
1 'polypeptide(L)' 'FVILFYYRKGKNAVQARKKLTDVYGEDVLTVRQCQNWFAKFRSGNFDVEDAP' A
#
# COMPACT_ATOMS: atom_id res chain seq x y z
N PHE A 1 -1.09 3.06 -6.96
CA PHE A 1 0.21 2.69 -7.60
C PHE A 1 1.40 2.51 -6.65
N VAL A 2 1.62 3.38 -5.65
CA VAL A 2 2.84 3.34 -4.80
C VAL A 2 2.92 2.10 -3.88
N ILE A 3 1.81 1.65 -3.27
CA ILE A 3 1.83 0.41 -2.45
C ILE A 3 2.16 -0.81 -3.31
N LEU A 4 1.62 -0.90 -4.53
CA LEU A 4 1.90 -2.01 -5.44
C LEU A 4 3.39 -2.06 -5.81
N PHE A 5 4.02 -0.89 -6.02
CA PHE A 5 5.46 -0.81 -6.25
C PHE A 5 6.26 -1.39 -5.09
N TYR A 6 5.90 -1.06 -3.84
CA TYR A 6 6.56 -1.60 -2.66
C TYR A 6 6.29 -3.10 -2.46
N TYR A 7 5.08 -3.57 -2.76
CA TYR A 7 4.74 -4.98 -2.76
C TYR A 7 5.60 -5.78 -3.75
N ARG A 8 5.74 -5.31 -5.00
CA ARG A 8 6.61 -5.95 -6.01
C ARG A 8 8.09 -5.93 -5.63
N LYS A 9 8.53 -4.95 -4.83
CA LYS A 9 9.88 -4.91 -4.22
C LYS A 9 10.06 -5.86 -3.03
N GLY A 10 9.05 -6.67 -2.68
CA GLY A 10 9.09 -7.60 -1.55
C GLY A 10 9.04 -6.91 -0.18
N LYS A 11 8.65 -5.63 -0.12
CA LYS A 11 8.45 -4.92 1.15
C LYS A 11 7.13 -5.36 1.76
N ASN A 12 7.07 -5.45 3.09
CA ASN A 12 5.80 -5.70 3.79
C ASN A 12 4.96 -4.43 3.95
N ALA A 13 3.69 -4.57 4.35
CA ALA A 13 2.74 -3.45 4.49
C ALA A 13 3.24 -2.35 5.44
N VAL A 14 3.93 -2.73 6.51
CA VAL A 14 4.48 -1.79 7.50
C VAL A 14 5.63 -0.98 6.92
N GLN A 15 6.54 -1.63 6.18
CA GLN A 15 7.65 -0.97 5.50
C GLN A 15 7.17 -0.06 4.36
N ALA A 16 6.16 -0.50 3.60
CA ALA A 16 5.54 0.30 2.56
C ALA A 16 4.90 1.56 3.16
N ARG A 17 4.14 1.41 4.26
CA ARG A 17 3.57 2.55 5.00
C ARG A 17 4.65 3.49 5.51
N LYS A 18 5.69 2.98 6.16
CA LYS A 18 6.75 3.83 6.72
C LYS A 18 7.39 4.70 5.64
N LYS A 19 7.65 4.13 4.46
CA LYS A 19 8.17 4.88 3.31
C LYS A 19 7.14 5.84 2.70
N LEU A 20 5.86 5.47 2.65
CA LEU A 20 4.79 6.36 2.21
C LEU A 20 4.68 7.57 3.12
N THR A 21 4.70 7.37 4.44
CA THR A 21 4.66 8.44 5.43
C THR A 21 5.89 9.33 5.37
N ASP A 22 7.07 8.76 5.12
CA ASP A 22 8.32 9.51 4.98
C ASP A 22 8.35 10.40 3.72
N VAL A 23 7.77 9.94 2.60
CA VAL A 23 7.78 10.66 1.32
C VAL A 23 6.61 11.64 1.18
N TYR A 24 5.42 11.28 1.66
CA TYR A 24 4.17 11.99 1.39
C TYR A 24 3.47 12.51 2.65
N GLY A 25 4.01 12.25 3.84
CA GLY A 25 3.42 12.69 5.12
C GLY A 25 2.42 11.70 5.72
N GLU A 26 1.92 12.02 6.91
CA GLU A 26 1.14 11.09 7.74
C GLU A 26 -0.29 10.82 7.21
N ASP A 27 -0.78 11.66 6.29
CA ASP A 27 -2.15 11.64 5.76
C ASP A 27 -2.41 10.62 4.62
N VAL A 28 -1.41 9.81 4.29
CA VAL A 28 -1.46 9.05 3.03
C VAL A 28 -2.37 7.84 3.17
N LEU A 29 -2.04 6.92 4.09
CA LEU A 29 -2.80 5.68 4.32
C LEU A 29 -2.56 5.15 5.73
N THR A 30 -3.63 4.69 6.37
CA THR A 30 -3.53 3.99 7.66
C THR A 30 -2.88 2.62 7.49
N VAL A 31 -2.29 2.08 8.57
CA VAL A 31 -1.74 0.70 8.60
C VAL A 31 -2.76 -0.31 8.10
N ARG A 32 -4.03 -0.14 8.50
CA ARG A 32 -5.13 -1.03 8.17
C ARG A 32 -5.45 -1.02 6.67
N GLN A 33 -5.44 0.15 6.04
CA GLN A 33 -5.58 0.26 4.60
C GLN A 33 -4.40 -0.36 3.86
N CYS A 34 -3.17 -0.12 4.32
CA CYS A 34 -1.98 -0.77 3.77
C CYS A 34 -2.09 -2.31 3.85
N GLN A 35 -2.55 -2.86 4.98
CA GLN A 35 -2.76 -4.30 5.13
C GLN A 35 -3.85 -4.84 4.19
N ASN A 36 -4.97 -4.12 4.04
CA ASN A 36 -6.03 -4.49 3.11
C ASN A 36 -5.54 -4.53 1.65
N TRP A 37 -4.75 -3.53 1.24
CA TRP A 37 -4.12 -3.54 -0.09
C TRP A 37 -3.19 -4.73 -0.29
N PHE A 38 -2.36 -5.03 0.71
CA PHE A 38 -1.47 -6.19 0.67
C PHE A 38 -2.22 -7.52 0.65
N ALA A 39 -3.40 -7.60 1.28
CA ALA A 39 -4.28 -8.76 1.16
C ALA A 39 -4.87 -8.89 -0.25
N LYS A 40 -5.34 -7.79 -0.86
CA LYS A 40 -5.81 -7.76 -2.25
C LYS A 40 -4.72 -8.17 -3.25
N PHE A 41 -3.49 -7.66 -3.08
CA PHE A 41 -2.38 -8.04 -3.96
C PHE A 41 -2.00 -9.52 -3.82
N ARG A 42 -2.12 -10.09 -2.62
CA ARG A 42 -1.95 -11.54 -2.43
C ARG A 42 -3.03 -12.37 -3.12
N SER A 43 -4.25 -11.85 -3.26
CA SER A 43 -5.32 -12.51 -4.01
C SER A 43 -5.24 -12.27 -5.52
N GLY A 44 -4.18 -11.62 -6.01
CA GLY A 44 -4.03 -11.28 -7.43
C GLY A 44 -4.97 -10.17 -7.90
N ASN A 45 -5.64 -9.48 -6.96
CA ASN A 45 -6.54 -8.39 -7.26
C ASN A 45 -5.76 -7.07 -7.18
N PHE A 46 -5.44 -6.52 -8.35
CA PHE A 46 -4.67 -5.29 -8.50
C PHE A 46 -5.54 -4.08 -8.85
N ASP A 47 -6.86 -4.25 -8.89
CA ASP A 47 -7.78 -3.14 -9.11
C ASP A 47 -7.67 -2.18 -7.94
N VAL A 48 -7.02 -1.05 -8.23
CA VAL A 48 -7.07 0.12 -7.39
C VAL A 48 -8.32 0.85 -7.83
N GLU A 49 -9.48 0.48 -7.27
CA GLU A 49 -10.67 1.32 -7.38
C GLU A 49 -10.34 2.67 -6.71
N ASP A 50 -9.86 3.60 -7.53
CA ASP A 50 -9.87 5.02 -7.29
C ASP A 50 -11.34 5.44 -7.43
N ALA A 51 -12.14 5.16 -6.40
CA ALA A 51 -13.50 5.69 -6.35
C ALA A 51 -13.39 7.21 -6.14
N PRO A 52 -14.01 8.03 -7.01
CA PRO A 52 -13.91 9.50 -6.99
C PRO A 52 -14.47 10.15 -5.72
#